data_AF-A0A484X8Q9-F1
#
_entry.id   AF-A0A484X8Q9-F1
#
_cell.length_a   1.000
_cell.length_b   1.000
_cell.length_c   1.000
_cell.angle_alpha   90.00
_cell.angle_beta   90.00
_cell.angle_gamma   90.00
#
_symmetry.space_group_name_H-M   'P 1'
#
loop_
_entity.id
_entity.type
_entity.pdbx_description
1 polymer ?
#
loop_
_entity_poly.entity_id
_entity_poly.type
_entity_poly.pdbx_seq_one_letter_code
_entity_poly.pdbx_strand_id
1 'polypeptide(L)'
;MTSRNARRLAGKSSSQRWHDKNANRELMKIEYVYQSTEQLRNASVLSLASPAQRVTLALKGCPIDADGFCPIDKFDAVMNSAAK
;
A
#
# COMPACT_ATOMS: atom_id res chain seq x y z
N MET A 1 -4.00 -19.77 -20.34
CA MET A 1 -4.20 -18.43 -19.76
C MET A 1 -3.13 -18.20 -18.70
N THR A 2 -1.99 -17.65 -19.12
CA THR A 2 -0.81 -17.47 -18.27
C THR A 2 -1.04 -16.32 -17.31
N SER A 3 -0.96 -16.60 -16.01
CA SER A 3 -0.89 -15.62 -14.93
C SER A 3 0.29 -14.67 -15.20
N ARG A 4 0.03 -13.53 -15.84
CA ARG A 4 1.04 -12.48 -15.99
C ARG A 4 1.10 -11.73 -14.67
N ASN A 5 2.21 -11.89 -13.95
CA ASN A 5 2.51 -11.12 -12.75
C ASN A 5 2.31 -9.62 -13.03
N ALA A 6 1.26 -9.03 -12.45
CA ALA A 6 0.81 -7.65 -12.70
C ALA A 6 1.65 -6.62 -11.92
N ARG A 7 2.99 -6.67 -12.03
CA ARG A 7 3.87 -5.67 -11.43
C ARG A 7 4.08 -4.53 -12.41
N ARG A 8 3.53 -3.34 -12.13
CA ARG A 8 3.81 -2.14 -12.93
C ARG A 8 5.26 -1.71 -12.71
N LEU A 9 5.96 -1.36 -13.78
CA LEU A 9 7.39 -1.02 -13.78
C LEU A 9 7.72 0.16 -12.84
N ALA A 10 6.80 1.10 -12.69
CA ALA A 10 6.94 2.24 -11.77
C ALA A 10 6.02 2.15 -10.54
N GLY A 11 5.60 0.94 -10.17
CA GLY A 11 4.82 0.73 -8.96
C GLY A 11 5.73 0.68 -7.72
N LYS A 12 5.55 1.63 -6.80
CA LYS A 12 6.22 1.67 -5.50
C LYS A 12 5.24 1.24 -4.42
N SER A 13 5.68 0.32 -3.57
CA SER A 13 4.97 -0.02 -2.34
C SER A 13 5.37 1.00 -1.26
N SER A 14 4.39 1.73 -0.75
CA SER A 14 4.53 2.70 0.32
C SER A 14 3.91 2.13 1.59
N SER A 15 4.75 1.74 2.54
CA SER A 15 4.30 1.39 3.89
C SER A 15 4.38 2.62 4.78
N GLN A 16 3.27 2.99 5.41
CA GLN A 16 3.16 4.13 6.31
C GLN A 16 2.75 3.64 7.69
N ARG A 17 3.57 3.95 8.70
CA ARG A 17 3.22 3.74 10.11
C ARG A 17 2.56 5.01 10.63
N TRP A 18 1.36 4.85 11.17
CA TRP A 18 0.52 5.89 11.73
C TRP A 18 0.37 5.65 13.22
N HIS A 19 0.43 6.71 14.01
CA HIS A 19 0.18 6.65 15.45
C HIS A 19 -1.11 7.41 15.75
N ASP A 20 -2.16 6.67 16.10
CA ASP A 20 -3.46 7.21 16.48
C ASP A 20 -3.36 7.69 17.94
N LYS A 21 -3.26 9.01 18.12
CA LYS A 21 -3.17 9.64 19.44
C LYS A 21 -4.44 9.47 20.28
N ASN A 22 -5.60 9.28 19.64
CA ASN A 22 -6.88 9.21 20.35
C ASN A 22 -7.06 7.85 21.02
N ALA A 23 -6.67 6.79 20.33
CA ALA A 23 -6.73 5.42 20.85
C ALA A 23 -5.36 4.90 21.34
N ASN A 24 -4.33 5.75 21.34
CA ASN A 24 -2.94 5.45 21.69
C ASN A 24 -2.44 4.13 21.07
N ARG A 25 -2.74 3.94 19.78
CA ARG A 25 -2.45 2.70 19.05
C ARG A 25 -1.66 2.99 17.80
N GLU A 26 -0.88 2.00 17.39
CA GLU A 26 -0.13 2.07 16.15
C GLU A 26 -0.85 1.32 15.03
N LEU A 27 -0.91 2.00 13.90
CA LEU A 27 -1.58 1.56 12.70
C LEU A 27 -0.56 1.51 11.57
N MET A 28 -0.73 0.55 10.68
CA MET A 28 0.08 0.35 9.49
C MET A 28 -0.85 0.46 8.28
N LYS A 29 -0.46 1.27 7.31
CA LYS A 29 -1.16 1.39 6.03
C LYS A 29 -0.20 1.07 4.90
N ILE A 30 -0.60 0.15 4.04
CA ILE A 30 0.21 -0.28 2.90
C ILE A 30 -0.51 0.16 1.64
N GLU A 31 0.14 1.01 0.87
CA GLU A 31 -0.40 1.54 -0.38
C GLU A 31 0.52 1.17 -1.53
N TYR A 32 -0.06 0.66 -2.60
CA TYR A 32 0.62 0.49 -3.86
C TYR A 32 0.40 1.73 -4.71
N VAL A 33 1.43 2.56 -4.83
CA VAL A 33 1.40 3.78 -5.62
C VAL A 33 2.05 3.48 -6.98
N TYR A 34 1.31 3.65 -8.07
CA TYR A 34 1.81 3.39 -9.41
C TYR A 34 1.39 4.47 -10.39
N GLN A 35 2.23 4.72 -11.39
CA GLN A 35 1.87 5.56 -12.51
C GLN A 35 1.03 4.77 -13.52
N SER A 36 0.04 5.43 -14.12
CA SER A 36 -0.70 4.84 -15.24
C SER A 36 0.22 4.66 -16.44
N THR A 37 -0.16 3.78 -17.37
CA THR A 37 0.62 3.53 -18.58
C THR A 37 0.76 4.79 -19.44
N GLU A 38 -0.25 5.65 -19.42
CA GLU A 38 -0.25 6.95 -20.11
C GLU A 38 0.71 7.93 -19.43
N GLN A 39 0.72 8.01 -18.10
CA GLN A 39 1.66 8.86 -17.36
C GLN A 39 3.12 8.44 -17.62
N LEU A 40 3.38 7.14 -17.69
CA LEU A 40 4.71 6.60 -18.02
C LEU A 40 5.10 6.86 -19.47
N ARG A 41 4.16 6.74 -20.42
CA ARG A 41 4.41 7.03 -21.84
C ARG A 41 4.63 8.53 -22.09
N ASN A 42 3.89 9.38 -21.40
CA ASN A 42 3.90 10.84 -21.61
C ASN A 42 4.86 11.58 -20.66
N ALA A 43 5.63 10.86 -19.85
CA ALA A 43 6.51 11.43 -18.82
C ALA A 43 5.83 12.52 -17.97
N SER A 44 4.55 12.32 -17.64
CA SER A 44 3.72 13.35 -17.01
C SER A 44 4.24 13.68 -15.61
N VAL A 45 4.32 14.99 -15.29
CA VAL A 45 4.72 15.47 -13.97
C VAL A 45 3.68 15.03 -12.94
N LEU A 46 4.13 14.26 -11.94
CA LEU A 46 3.28 13.87 -10.82
C LEU A 46 3.20 15.02 -9.82
N SER A 47 1.99 15.50 -9.55
CA SER A 47 1.70 16.54 -8.56
C SER A 47 0.43 16.18 -7.79
N LEU A 48 0.09 16.92 -6.73
CA LEU A 48 -1.18 16.72 -6.03
C LEU A 48 -2.41 16.92 -6.95
N ALA A 49 -2.28 17.73 -8.01
CA ALA A 49 -3.33 17.94 -9.00
C ALA A 49 -3.40 16.82 -10.06
N SER A 50 -2.32 16.06 -10.25
CA SER A 50 -2.25 14.89 -11.14
C SER A 50 -1.61 13.72 -10.40
N PRO A 51 -2.33 13.15 -9.42
CA PRO A 51 -1.77 12.14 -8.54
C PRO A 51 -1.47 10.85 -9.31
N ALA A 52 -0.47 10.12 -8.81
CA ALA A 52 -0.29 8.73 -9.18
C ALA A 52 -1.49 7.90 -8.67
N GLN A 53 -1.75 6.78 -9.33
CA GLN A 53 -2.76 5.84 -8.88
C GLN A 53 -2.32 5.21 -7.56
N ARG A 54 -3.23 5.14 -6.58
CA ARG A 54 -2.95 4.57 -5.25
C ARG A 54 -4.00 3.51 -4.97
N VAL A 55 -3.55 2.33 -4.57
CA VAL A 55 -4.43 1.24 -4.16
C VAL A 55 -3.99 0.78 -2.77
N THR A 56 -4.93 0.81 -1.83
CA THR A 56 -4.70 0.25 -0.50
C THR A 56 -4.63 -1.27 -0.61
N LEU A 57 -3.54 -1.85 -0.12
CA LEU A 57 -3.35 -3.29 -0.10
C LEU A 57 -3.80 -3.86 1.25
N ALA A 58 -4.67 -4.87 1.20
CA ALA A 58 -5.05 -5.66 2.35
C ALA A 58 -4.17 -6.91 2.43
N LEU A 59 -3.54 -7.15 3.59
CA LEU A 59 -2.88 -8.42 3.87
C LEU A 59 -3.92 -9.44 4.31
N LYS A 60 -3.87 -10.66 3.78
CA LYS A 60 -4.83 -11.72 4.15
C LYS A 60 -4.87 -12.02 5.66
N GLY A 61 -3.78 -11.77 6.39
CA GLY A 61 -3.69 -11.95 7.84
C GLY A 61 -3.90 -10.68 8.66
N CYS A 62 -4.18 -9.53 8.03
CA CYS A 62 -4.51 -8.30 8.74
C CYS A 62 -5.80 -7.67 8.18
N PRO A 63 -6.90 -7.68 8.95
CA PRO A 63 -8.10 -6.97 8.55
C PRO A 63 -7.80 -5.48 8.50
N ILE A 64 -8.05 -4.86 7.35
CA ILE A 64 -7.99 -3.41 7.19
C ILE A 64 -9.33 -2.80 7.62
N ASP A 65 -9.29 -1.63 8.23
CA ASP A 65 -10.49 -0.84 8.52
C ASP A 65 -11.01 -0.13 7.26
N ALA A 66 -12.12 0.62 7.41
CA ALA A 66 -12.72 1.39 6.31
C ALA A 66 -11.76 2.41 5.68
N ASP A 67 -10.76 2.86 6.44
CA ASP A 67 -9.74 3.81 6.02
C ASP A 67 -8.46 3.13 5.49
N GLY A 68 -8.41 1.79 5.52
CA GLY A 68 -7.30 1.00 5.00
C GLY A 68 -6.15 0.77 5.99
N PHE A 69 -6.35 1.02 7.28
CA PHE A 69 -5.38 0.80 8.33
C PHE A 69 -5.48 -0.60 8.93
N CYS A 70 -4.32 -1.18 9.20
CA CYS A 70 -4.12 -2.46 9.86
C CYS A 70 -3.43 -2.20 11.21
N PRO A 71 -3.88 -2.76 12.34
CA PRO A 71 -3.16 -2.65 13.61
C PRO A 71 -1.74 -3.22 13.51
N ILE A 72 -0.74 -2.52 14.06
CA ILE A 72 0.67 -2.95 13.90
C ILE A 72 0.93 -4.33 14.50
N ASP A 73 0.27 -4.68 15.60
CA ASP A 73 0.42 -5.98 16.26
C ASP A 73 0.09 -7.14 15.32
N LYS A 74 -0.92 -6.96 14.46
CA LYS A 74 -1.32 -7.95 13.46
C LYS A 74 -0.39 -7.94 12.26
N PHE A 75 0.06 -6.76 11.83
CA PHE A 75 1.07 -6.64 10.78
C PHE A 75 2.36 -7.37 11.16
N ASP A 76 2.88 -7.15 12.36
CA ASP A 76 4.11 -7.78 12.86
C ASP A 76 3.94 -9.29 13.00
N ALA A 77 2.77 -9.77 13.48
CA ALA A 77 2.48 -11.19 13.51
C ALA A 77 2.53 -11.83 12.11
N VAL A 78 1.95 -11.18 11.10
CA VAL A 78 1.98 -11.66 9.71
C VAL A 78 3.40 -11.62 9.16
N MET A 79 4.13 -10.52 9.34
CA MET A 79 5.50 -10.38 8.86
C MET A 79 6.45 -11.40 9.50
N ASN A 80 6.34 -11.61 10.81
CA ASN A 80 7.13 -12.61 11.53
C ASN A 80 6.77 -14.04 11.10
N SER A 81 5.49 -14.31 10.80
CA SER A 81 5.08 -15.61 10.26
C SER A 81 5.58 -15.86 8.84
N ALA A 82 5.70 -14.81 8.02
CA ALA A 82 6.16 -14.88 6.64
C ALA A 82 7.69 -14.85 6.51
N ALA A 83 8.41 -14.37 7.54
CA ALA A 83 9.87 -14.35 7.60
C ALA A 83 10.48 -15.67 8.12
N LYS A 84 9.65 -16.58 8.63
CA LYS A 84 10.03 -17.97 8.95
C LYS A 84 9.98 -18.84 7.71
#